data_AF-A0A954I835-F1
#
_entry.id   AF-A0A954I835-F1
#
_cell.length_a   1.000
_cell.length_b   1.000
_cell.length_c   1.000
_cell.angle_alpha   90.00
_cell.angle_beta   90.00
_cell.angle_gamma   90.00
#
_symmetry.space_group_name_H-M   'P 1'
#
loop_
_entity.id
_entity.type
_entity.pdbx_description
1 polymer ?
#
loop_
_entity_poly.entity_id
_entity_poly.type
_entity_poly.pdbx_seq_one_letter_code
_entity_poly.pdbx_strand_id
1 'polypeptide(L)'
;MMQLTGLRRLFRRFFRHRSAVASSVIVLFYLLIALVLLSGSLLTEEDVSRRFGPMHLPGFGRHATLEKRVMDCEWYVRYFEVALQKSDPGKALQNLERVGMLQPRTDNVTELNMIVTSCEQLLVEIDTSIEQEESGQAAVVLVEQLEQTIPRLFEPLTETQQAQQSRALLLGTDRQGRSILYRSVFSIRTAVMVGAVTGLISVMLGSVLGMAAGLYGGVVDGIVTWLYSTLASIPNLVLLVLLAHVFGGSAIDDYLNQVADAVFAETPAVSDNAADNATDNATDNQTAPAEAQPANTFTSWLGGKRIG
;
A
#
# COMPACT_ATOMS: atom_id res chain seq x y z
N MET A 1 -18.35 24.67 -43.44
CA MET A 1 -17.84 23.50 -44.21
C MET A 1 -16.35 23.59 -44.62
N MET A 2 -15.58 24.61 -44.19
CA MET A 2 -14.21 24.89 -44.69
C MET A 2 -13.06 24.42 -43.75
N GLN A 3 -13.37 23.97 -42.52
CA GLN A 3 -12.38 23.56 -41.51
C GLN A 3 -11.94 22.08 -41.60
N LEU A 4 -12.73 21.20 -42.23
CA LEU A 4 -12.49 19.74 -42.25
C LEU A 4 -11.45 19.29 -43.31
N THR A 5 -11.19 20.09 -44.35
CA THR A 5 -10.26 19.76 -45.44
C THR A 5 -8.79 20.05 -45.12
N GLY A 6 -8.51 20.97 -44.20
CA GLY A 6 -7.15 21.23 -43.69
C GLY A 6 -6.63 20.08 -42.84
N LEU A 7 -7.49 19.56 -41.95
CA LEU A 7 -7.15 18.49 -41.00
C LEU A 7 -6.74 17.19 -41.71
N ARG A 8 -7.47 16.79 -42.77
CA ARG A 8 -7.13 15.60 -43.59
C ARG A 8 -5.81 15.75 -44.38
N ARG A 9 -5.38 16.97 -44.70
CA ARG A 9 -4.08 17.23 -45.35
C ARG A 9 -2.94 17.18 -44.34
N LEU A 10 -3.19 17.66 -43.12
CA LEU A 10 -2.24 17.65 -42.01
C LEU A 10 -1.96 16.22 -41.52
N PHE A 11 -3.00 15.41 -41.33
CA PHE A 11 -2.88 13.99 -40.98
C PHE A 11 -2.07 13.19 -42.02
N ARG A 12 -2.27 13.43 -43.32
CA ARG A 12 -1.51 12.77 -44.40
C ARG A 12 -0.04 13.21 -44.51
N ARG A 13 0.33 14.36 -43.96
CA ARG A 13 1.73 14.77 -43.82
C ARG A 13 2.35 14.16 -42.57
N PHE A 14 1.61 14.15 -41.46
CA PHE A 14 2.04 13.56 -40.19
C PHE A 14 2.39 12.07 -40.32
N PHE A 15 1.49 11.27 -40.90
CA PHE A 15 1.69 9.83 -41.11
C PHE A 15 2.79 9.47 -42.13
N ARG A 16 3.35 10.45 -42.85
CA ARG A 16 4.45 10.23 -43.81
C ARG A 16 5.81 10.20 -43.13
N HIS A 17 5.94 10.81 -41.95
CA HIS A 17 7.18 10.87 -41.21
C HIS A 17 7.26 9.72 -40.21
N ARG A 18 8.13 8.74 -40.48
CA ARG A 18 8.33 7.55 -39.61
C ARG A 18 8.66 7.92 -38.16
N SER A 19 9.40 9.01 -37.94
CA SER A 19 9.76 9.52 -36.60
C SER A 19 8.57 10.11 -35.84
N ALA A 20 7.68 10.84 -36.52
CA ALA A 20 6.49 11.44 -35.91
C ALA A 20 5.44 10.39 -35.52
N VAL A 21 5.33 9.32 -36.32
CA VAL A 21 4.49 8.17 -35.99
C VAL A 21 5.08 7.41 -34.80
N ALA A 22 6.39 7.18 -34.77
CA ALA A 22 7.05 6.49 -33.66
C ALA A 22 6.90 7.25 -32.33
N SER A 23 7.08 8.57 -32.31
CA SER A 23 6.87 9.38 -31.10
C SER A 23 5.41 9.37 -30.65
N SER A 24 4.45 9.44 -31.58
CA SER A 24 3.03 9.36 -31.23
C SER A 24 2.63 8.03 -30.61
N VAL A 25 3.23 6.91 -31.05
CA VAL A 25 2.97 5.58 -30.47
C VAL A 25 3.51 5.51 -29.05
N ILE A 26 4.73 6.02 -28.82
CA ILE A 26 5.33 6.08 -27.48
C ILE A 26 4.48 6.93 -26.53
N VAL A 27 4.04 8.11 -26.98
CA VAL A 27 3.19 9.00 -26.19
C VAL A 27 1.84 8.34 -25.88
N LEU A 28 1.20 7.71 -26.87
CA LEU A 28 -0.06 6.99 -26.67
C LEU A 28 0.10 5.83 -25.68
N PHE A 29 1.22 5.11 -25.75
CA PHE A 29 1.53 4.02 -24.83
C PHE A 29 1.68 4.51 -23.39
N TYR A 30 2.42 5.59 -23.16
CA TYR A 30 2.51 6.21 -21.82
C TYR A 30 1.18 6.77 -21.34
N LEU A 31 0.36 7.34 -22.23
CA LEU A 31 -0.97 7.85 -21.88
C LEU A 31 -1.92 6.69 -21.52
N LEU A 32 -1.84 5.56 -22.22
CA LEU A 32 -2.61 4.36 -21.91
C LEU A 32 -2.17 3.76 -20.57
N ILE A 33 -0.87 3.66 -20.30
CA ILE A 33 -0.35 3.24 -18.99
C ILE A 33 -0.86 4.19 -17.90
N ALA A 34 -0.78 5.50 -18.11
CA ALA A 34 -1.28 6.49 -17.17
C ALA A 34 -2.78 6.33 -16.92
N LEU A 35 -3.58 6.09 -17.97
CA LEU A 35 -5.03 5.85 -17.88
C LEU A 35 -5.37 4.56 -17.13
N VAL A 36 -4.64 3.47 -17.38
CA VAL A 36 -4.82 2.19 -16.68
C VAL A 36 -4.44 2.34 -15.20
N LEU A 37 -3.35 3.04 -14.88
CA LEU A 37 -2.99 3.38 -13.51
C LEU A 37 -4.04 4.30 -12.85
N LEU A 38 -4.68 5.16 -13.65
CA LEU A 38 -5.78 6.02 -13.20
C LEU A 38 -7.04 5.23 -12.83
N SER A 39 -7.31 4.13 -13.53
CA SER A 39 -8.57 3.37 -13.51
C SER A 39 -8.95 2.70 -12.18
N GLY A 40 -8.23 2.90 -11.07
CA GLY A 40 -8.66 2.38 -9.76
C GLY A 40 -8.37 0.90 -9.49
N SER A 41 -8.41 0.07 -10.52
CA SER A 41 -8.75 -1.35 -10.40
C SER A 41 -7.65 -2.32 -9.96
N LEU A 42 -6.42 -1.84 -9.69
CA LEU A 42 -5.28 -2.75 -9.48
C LEU A 42 -5.01 -3.09 -8.00
N LEU A 43 -5.05 -2.10 -7.09
CA LEU A 43 -4.77 -2.28 -5.66
C LEU A 43 -5.48 -1.20 -4.85
N THR A 44 -6.24 -1.61 -3.84
CA THR A 44 -6.85 -0.73 -2.85
C THR A 44 -5.87 -0.39 -1.72
N GLU A 45 -6.10 0.71 -1.00
CA GLU A 45 -5.28 1.09 0.15
C GLU A 45 -5.33 0.01 1.26
N GLU A 46 -6.47 -0.64 1.41
CA GLU A 46 -6.64 -1.76 2.34
C GLU A 46 -5.71 -2.92 1.98
N ASP A 47 -5.64 -3.31 0.70
CA ASP A 47 -4.76 -4.39 0.25
C ASP A 47 -3.26 -4.10 0.45
N VAL A 48 -2.87 -2.83 0.45
CA VAL A 48 -1.47 -2.41 0.64
C VAL A 48 -1.11 -2.30 2.12
N SER A 49 -2.06 -1.91 2.97
CA SER A 49 -1.86 -1.72 4.40
C SER A 49 -1.99 -3.02 5.20
N ARG A 50 -2.69 -4.04 4.66
CA ARG A 50 -2.78 -5.38 5.24
C ARG A 50 -1.42 -6.03 5.46
N ARG A 51 -1.30 -6.75 6.58
CA ARG A 51 -0.11 -7.52 6.93
C ARG A 51 -0.14 -8.88 6.27
N PHE A 52 0.92 -9.25 5.54
CA PHE A 52 1.01 -10.51 4.78
C PHE A 52 1.82 -11.61 5.49
N GLY A 53 2.53 -11.29 6.58
CA GLY A 53 3.32 -12.26 7.32
C GLY A 53 4.22 -11.68 8.40
N PRO A 54 5.20 -12.47 8.88
CA PRO A 54 6.26 -11.99 9.75
C PRO A 54 7.10 -10.88 9.09
N MET A 55 7.84 -10.16 9.93
CA MET A 55 8.64 -9.00 9.51
C MET A 55 9.86 -9.48 8.71
N HIS A 56 10.27 -8.77 7.67
CA HIS A 56 11.50 -9.08 6.90
C HIS A 56 11.55 -10.49 6.29
N LEU A 57 10.45 -10.96 5.72
CA LEU A 57 10.47 -12.16 4.89
C LEU A 57 11.40 -11.95 3.69
N PRO A 58 12.27 -12.93 3.35
CA PRO A 58 13.13 -12.82 2.19
C PRO A 58 12.32 -12.77 0.91
N GLY A 59 12.73 -11.90 -0.02
CA GLY A 59 12.18 -11.84 -1.37
C GLY A 59 12.82 -12.84 -2.34
N PHE A 60 12.48 -12.70 -3.61
CA PHE A 60 12.89 -13.58 -4.70
C PHE A 60 14.38 -13.94 -4.68
N GLY A 61 14.66 -15.25 -4.69
CA GLY A 61 16.01 -15.81 -4.81
C GLY A 61 16.88 -15.70 -3.55
N ARG A 62 16.33 -15.26 -2.41
CA ARG A 62 17.03 -15.28 -1.12
C ARG A 62 16.46 -16.38 -0.24
N HIS A 63 17.32 -17.29 0.22
CA HIS A 63 16.97 -18.23 1.26
C HIS A 63 17.14 -17.54 2.63
N ALA A 64 16.16 -17.70 3.52
CA ALA A 64 16.31 -17.25 4.90
C ALA A 64 17.39 -18.08 5.62
N THR A 65 18.13 -17.44 6.52
CA THR A 65 19.00 -18.16 7.46
C THR A 65 18.14 -19.03 8.38
N LEU A 66 18.72 -20.08 8.96
CA LEU A 66 18.00 -20.98 9.87
C LEU A 66 17.34 -20.21 11.02
N GLU A 67 18.09 -19.33 11.68
CA GLU A 67 17.60 -18.45 12.74
C GLU A 67 16.39 -17.60 12.29
N LYS A 68 16.44 -17.09 11.05
CA LYS A 68 15.35 -16.27 10.51
C LYS A 68 14.08 -17.11 10.26
N ARG A 69 14.23 -18.33 9.76
CA ARG A 69 13.11 -19.29 9.58
C ARG A 69 12.45 -19.64 10.92
N VAL A 70 13.26 -19.89 11.95
CA VAL A 70 12.77 -20.14 13.32
C VAL A 70 11.99 -18.94 13.84
N MET A 71 12.54 -17.73 13.73
CA MET A 71 11.85 -16.52 14.17
C MET A 71 10.54 -16.26 13.40
N ASP A 72 10.51 -16.55 12.09
CA ASP A 72 9.30 -16.45 11.29
C ASP A 72 8.23 -17.46 11.73
N CYS A 73 8.65 -18.69 12.07
CA CYS A 73 7.78 -19.72 12.63
C CYS A 73 7.26 -19.35 14.02
N GLU A 74 8.14 -18.90 14.92
CA GLU A 74 7.79 -18.43 16.26
C GLU A 74 6.77 -17.29 16.20
N TRP A 75 6.90 -16.38 15.24
CA TRP A 75 5.93 -15.31 15.03
C TRP A 75 4.52 -15.85 14.79
N TYR A 76 4.37 -16.88 13.96
CA TYR A 76 3.08 -17.53 13.71
C TYR A 76 2.55 -18.26 14.95
N VAL A 77 3.41 -18.95 15.70
CA VAL A 77 3.00 -19.65 16.93
C VAL A 77 2.48 -18.66 17.97
N ARG A 78 3.25 -17.60 18.27
CA ARG A 78 2.85 -16.54 19.21
C ARG A 78 1.57 -15.83 18.77
N TYR A 79 1.34 -15.72 17.47
CA TYR A 79 0.13 -15.10 16.92
C TYR A 79 -1.15 -15.83 17.40
N PHE A 80 -1.12 -17.16 17.45
CA PHE A 80 -2.23 -17.97 17.93
C PHE A 80 -2.22 -18.17 19.45
N GLU A 81 -1.03 -18.34 20.05
CA GLU A 81 -0.86 -18.51 21.49
C GLU A 81 -1.54 -17.38 22.27
N VAL A 82 -1.29 -16.12 21.89
CA VAL A 82 -1.88 -14.94 22.54
C VAL A 82 -3.41 -14.90 22.42
N ALA A 83 -3.97 -15.46 21.35
CA ALA A 83 -5.41 -15.57 21.19
C ALA A 83 -6.01 -16.69 22.05
N LEU A 84 -5.31 -17.82 22.15
CA LEU A 84 -5.74 -18.98 22.92
C LEU A 84 -5.63 -18.78 24.44
N GLN A 85 -4.72 -17.92 24.91
CA GLN A 85 -4.57 -17.59 26.33
C GLN A 85 -5.69 -16.68 26.88
N LYS A 86 -6.55 -16.09 26.02
CA LYS A 86 -7.66 -15.25 26.47
C LYS A 86 -8.80 -16.10 27.06
N SER A 87 -9.60 -15.50 27.94
CA SER A 87 -10.71 -16.17 28.63
C SER A 87 -11.73 -16.83 27.69
N ASP A 88 -11.99 -16.21 26.52
CA ASP A 88 -12.86 -16.73 25.47
C ASP A 88 -12.07 -16.99 24.17
N PRO A 89 -11.43 -18.16 24.01
CA PRO A 89 -10.53 -18.41 22.88
C PRO A 89 -11.27 -18.45 21.53
N GLY A 90 -12.51 -18.94 21.48
CA GLY A 90 -13.30 -18.98 20.24
C GLY A 90 -13.60 -17.59 19.67
N LYS A 91 -14.01 -16.64 20.52
CA LYS A 91 -14.23 -15.24 20.11
C LYS A 91 -12.91 -14.52 19.81
N ALA A 92 -11.85 -14.84 20.56
CA ALA A 92 -10.54 -14.27 20.32
C ALA A 92 -9.99 -14.64 18.93
N LEU A 93 -10.15 -15.90 18.52
CA LEU A 93 -9.73 -16.38 17.20
C LEU A 93 -10.54 -15.76 16.06
N GLN A 94 -11.85 -15.53 16.24
CA GLN A 94 -12.69 -14.84 15.25
C GLN A 94 -12.30 -13.37 15.07
N ASN A 95 -11.82 -12.74 16.14
CA ASN A 95 -11.36 -11.34 16.12
C ASN A 95 -9.89 -11.19 15.71
N LEU A 96 -9.18 -12.28 15.41
CA LEU A 96 -7.82 -12.20 14.89
C LEU A 96 -7.83 -11.60 13.49
N GLU A 97 -6.92 -10.68 13.25
CA GLU A 97 -6.72 -10.11 11.93
C GLU A 97 -6.28 -11.21 10.94
N ARG A 98 -6.67 -11.11 9.68
CA ARG A 98 -6.17 -12.04 8.65
C ARG A 98 -4.72 -11.71 8.32
N VAL A 99 -3.91 -12.73 8.04
CA VAL A 99 -2.50 -12.56 7.63
C VAL A 99 -2.42 -12.69 6.10
N GLY A 100 -2.67 -11.57 5.42
CA GLY A 100 -2.82 -11.52 3.97
C GLY A 100 -4.08 -12.29 3.58
N MET A 101 -3.90 -13.37 2.82
CA MET A 101 -4.99 -14.29 2.45
C MET A 101 -5.26 -15.37 3.51
N LEU A 102 -4.37 -15.54 4.49
CA LEU A 102 -4.46 -16.61 5.50
C LEU A 102 -5.48 -16.25 6.57
N GLN A 103 -6.52 -17.08 6.70
CA GLN A 103 -7.54 -16.94 7.72
C GLN A 103 -7.23 -17.88 8.91
N PRO A 104 -7.26 -17.36 10.15
CA PRO A 104 -7.12 -18.20 11.33
C PRO A 104 -8.20 -19.28 11.35
N ARG A 105 -7.81 -20.52 11.62
CA ARG A 105 -8.77 -21.62 11.75
C ARG A 105 -9.60 -21.44 13.04
N THR A 106 -10.93 -21.53 12.93
CA THR A 106 -11.86 -21.33 14.07
C THR A 106 -12.79 -22.51 14.36
N ASP A 107 -12.64 -23.64 13.67
CA ASP A 107 -13.53 -24.80 13.74
C ASP A 107 -13.45 -25.56 15.08
N ASN A 108 -12.25 -25.87 15.56
CA ASN A 108 -12.02 -26.64 16.78
C ASN A 108 -10.86 -26.08 17.59
N VAL A 109 -11.20 -25.30 18.62
CA VAL A 109 -10.22 -24.65 19.52
C VAL A 109 -9.32 -25.68 20.23
N THR A 110 -9.85 -26.87 20.56
CA THR A 110 -9.06 -27.90 21.25
C THR A 110 -7.97 -28.47 20.35
N GLU A 111 -8.33 -28.75 19.09
CA GLU A 111 -7.37 -29.21 18.08
C GLU A 111 -6.32 -28.14 17.79
N LEU A 112 -6.75 -26.88 17.65
CA LEU A 112 -5.83 -25.77 17.43
C LEU A 112 -4.84 -25.63 18.59
N ASN A 113 -5.29 -25.78 19.84
CA ASN A 113 -4.43 -25.73 21.01
C ASN A 113 -3.41 -26.88 21.03
N MET A 114 -3.81 -28.09 20.64
CA MET A 114 -2.88 -29.22 20.50
C MET A 114 -1.82 -28.94 19.43
N ILE A 115 -2.19 -28.35 18.30
CA ILE A 115 -1.24 -28.00 17.23
C ILE A 115 -0.27 -26.92 17.72
N VAL A 116 -0.76 -25.86 18.37
CA VAL A 116 0.09 -24.79 18.92
C VAL A 116 1.06 -25.35 19.96
N THR A 117 0.59 -26.20 20.88
CA THR A 117 1.45 -26.87 21.86
C THR A 117 2.52 -27.74 21.20
N SER A 118 2.16 -28.46 20.12
CA SER A 118 3.13 -29.25 19.35
C SER A 118 4.18 -28.35 18.68
N CYS A 119 3.79 -27.18 18.15
CA CYS A 119 4.73 -26.22 17.59
C CYS A 119 5.67 -25.63 18.65
N GLU A 120 5.17 -25.33 19.85
CA GLU A 120 5.97 -24.86 20.98
C GLU A 120 7.00 -25.91 21.42
N GLN A 121 6.62 -27.19 21.49
CA GLN A 121 7.54 -28.27 21.78
C GLN A 121 8.66 -28.38 20.73
N LEU A 122 8.31 -28.27 19.45
CA LEU A 122 9.29 -28.25 18.36
C LEU A 122 10.23 -27.04 18.46
N LEU A 123 9.73 -25.86 18.81
CA LEU A 123 10.56 -24.66 19.01
C LEU A 123 11.59 -24.84 20.13
N VAL A 124 11.19 -25.44 21.25
CA VAL A 124 12.10 -25.76 22.37
C VAL A 124 13.15 -26.81 21.95
N GLU A 125 12.76 -27.82 21.18
CA GLU A 125 13.68 -28.83 20.66
C GLU A 125 14.68 -28.24 19.65
N ILE A 126 14.23 -27.29 18.82
CA ILE A 126 15.11 -26.55 17.90
C ILE A 126 16.14 -25.73 18.68
N ASP A 127 15.73 -25.00 19.72
CA ASP A 127 16.62 -24.15 20.52
C ASP A 127 17.71 -25.00 21.20
N THR A 128 17.32 -26.12 21.82
CA THR A 128 18.28 -27.05 22.43
C THR A 128 19.22 -27.70 21.41
N SER A 129 18.75 -27.98 20.19
CA SER A 129 19.58 -28.51 19.10
C SER A 129 20.60 -27.50 18.57
N ILE A 130 20.23 -26.22 18.50
CA ILE A 130 21.13 -25.12 18.09
C ILE A 130 22.25 -24.93 19.12
N GLU A 131 21.97 -25.07 20.41
CA GLU A 131 22.98 -24.98 21.47
C GLU A 131 23.97 -26.16 21.46
N GLN A 132 23.52 -27.35 21.05
CA GLN A 132 24.29 -28.60 21.19
C GLN A 132 25.11 -28.98 19.94
N GLU A 133 24.70 -28.61 18.72
CA GLU A 133 25.35 -29.04 17.48
C GLU A 133 26.07 -27.90 16.73
N GLU A 134 27.37 -28.08 16.42
CA GLU A 134 28.11 -27.17 15.51
C GLU A 134 27.62 -27.21 14.05
N SER A 135 26.95 -28.30 13.65
CA SER A 135 26.61 -28.57 12.23
C SER A 135 25.23 -28.06 11.81
N GLY A 136 24.34 -27.74 12.77
CA GLY A 136 23.00 -27.19 12.54
C GLY A 136 22.04 -28.04 11.69
N GLN A 137 22.42 -29.25 11.28
CA GLN A 137 21.64 -30.09 10.36
C GLN A 137 20.40 -30.70 11.03
N ALA A 138 20.48 -31.11 12.30
CA ALA A 138 19.32 -31.61 13.03
C ALA A 138 18.26 -30.50 13.18
N ALA A 139 18.69 -29.27 13.50
CA ALA A 139 17.82 -28.12 13.59
C ALA A 139 17.11 -27.80 12.26
N VAL A 140 17.75 -28.01 11.10
CA VAL A 140 17.11 -27.82 9.79
C VAL A 140 15.90 -28.75 9.62
N VAL A 141 16.02 -30.02 10.01
CA VAL A 141 14.94 -31.01 9.87
C VAL A 141 13.77 -30.66 10.79
N LEU A 142 14.05 -30.27 12.03
CA LEU A 142 13.01 -29.85 12.98
C LEU A 142 12.29 -28.57 12.50
N VAL A 143 13.03 -27.60 11.94
CA VAL A 143 12.44 -26.40 11.34
C VAL A 143 11.55 -26.75 10.15
N GLU A 144 11.96 -27.70 9.31
CA GLU A 144 11.14 -28.14 8.18
C GLU A 144 9.84 -28.84 8.66
N GLN A 145 9.90 -29.62 9.73
CA GLN A 145 8.69 -30.19 10.37
C GLN A 145 7.77 -29.09 10.92
N LEU A 146 8.33 -28.05 11.53
CA LEU A 146 7.58 -26.90 12.04
C LEU A 146 6.92 -26.12 10.89
N GLU A 147 7.64 -25.87 9.80
CA GLU A 147 7.13 -25.21 8.59
C GLU A 147 6.00 -25.99 7.91
N GLN A 148 6.02 -27.32 7.99
CA GLN A 148 4.91 -28.16 7.49
C GLN A 148 3.69 -28.14 8.42
N THR A 149 3.89 -27.85 9.71
CA THR A 149 2.82 -27.83 10.72
C THR A 149 2.09 -26.50 10.76
N ILE A 150 2.80 -25.37 10.58
CA ILE A 150 2.22 -24.02 10.64
C ILE A 150 1.02 -23.79 9.71
N PRO A 151 1.02 -24.23 8.42
CA PRO A 151 -0.12 -24.05 7.54
C PRO A 151 -1.41 -24.68 8.07
N ARG A 152 -1.32 -25.67 8.96
CA ARG A 152 -2.48 -26.33 9.57
C ARG A 152 -3.20 -25.44 10.59
N LEU A 153 -2.55 -24.39 11.10
CA LEU A 153 -3.16 -23.37 11.95
C LEU A 153 -4.14 -22.46 11.19
N PHE A 154 -4.05 -22.46 9.86
CA PHE A 154 -4.86 -21.64 8.98
C PHE A 154 -5.89 -22.49 8.23
N GLU A 155 -6.90 -21.82 7.70
CA GLU A 155 -7.81 -22.42 6.71
C GLU A 155 -7.05 -22.66 5.39
N PRO A 156 -7.33 -23.78 4.71
CA PRO A 156 -6.71 -24.06 3.41
C PRO A 156 -7.12 -22.99 2.39
N LEU A 157 -6.13 -22.40 1.74
CA LEU A 157 -6.36 -21.38 0.71
C LEU A 157 -6.95 -22.00 -0.56
N THR A 158 -7.83 -21.25 -1.22
CA THR A 158 -8.22 -21.56 -2.60
C THR A 158 -7.02 -21.32 -3.54
N GLU A 159 -6.93 -22.02 -4.67
CA GLU A 159 -5.82 -21.86 -5.64
C GLU A 159 -5.57 -20.39 -6.03
N THR A 160 -6.64 -19.60 -6.18
CA THR A 160 -6.58 -18.18 -6.51
C THR A 160 -5.94 -17.36 -5.38
N GLN A 161 -6.33 -17.63 -4.13
CA GLN A 161 -5.80 -16.97 -2.93
C GLN A 161 -4.34 -17.34 -2.70
N GLN A 162 -3.97 -18.60 -2.93
CA GLN A 162 -2.59 -19.04 -2.82
C GLN A 162 -1.70 -18.31 -3.84
N ALA A 163 -2.15 -18.24 -5.10
CA ALA A 163 -1.43 -17.47 -6.13
C ALA A 163 -1.30 -15.99 -5.75
N GLN A 164 -2.35 -15.38 -5.18
CA GLN A 164 -2.32 -13.99 -4.74
C GLN A 164 -1.36 -13.76 -3.56
N GLN A 165 -1.36 -14.67 -2.57
CA GLN A 165 -0.43 -14.63 -1.44
C GLN A 165 1.02 -14.76 -1.92
N SER A 166 1.32 -15.75 -2.78
CA SER A 166 2.65 -15.92 -3.34
C SER A 166 3.12 -14.70 -4.12
N ARG A 167 2.23 -14.07 -4.90
CA ARG A 167 2.52 -12.83 -5.63
C ARG A 167 2.87 -11.70 -4.68
N ALA A 168 2.09 -11.50 -3.62
CA ALA A 168 2.35 -10.46 -2.62
C ALA A 168 3.71 -10.66 -1.93
N LEU A 169 4.14 -11.90 -1.68
CA LEU A 169 5.42 -12.19 -1.02
C LEU A 169 6.63 -12.26 -1.98
N LEU A 170 6.47 -12.06 -3.30
CA LEU A 170 7.58 -12.16 -4.26
C LEU A 170 8.78 -11.27 -3.93
N LEU A 171 8.56 -10.04 -3.44
CA LEU A 171 9.63 -9.13 -3.03
C LEU A 171 9.92 -9.15 -1.52
N GLY A 172 9.25 -10.02 -0.77
CA GLY A 172 9.35 -10.09 0.68
C GLY A 172 8.45 -9.08 1.40
N THR A 173 8.68 -8.95 2.72
CA THR A 173 7.90 -8.06 3.59
C THR A 173 8.75 -6.96 4.24
N ASP A 174 8.11 -5.82 4.51
CA ASP A 174 8.72 -4.69 5.22
C ASP A 174 8.78 -4.94 6.76
N ARG A 175 9.29 -3.98 7.52
CA ARG A 175 9.41 -3.99 8.99
C ARG A 175 8.07 -4.24 9.70
N GLN A 176 6.95 -3.91 9.06
CA GLN A 176 5.60 -4.12 9.59
C GLN A 176 4.96 -5.44 9.10
N GLY A 177 5.67 -6.26 8.32
CA GLY A 177 5.12 -7.49 7.75
C GLY A 177 4.19 -7.26 6.54
N ARG A 178 4.19 -6.05 5.96
CA ARG A 178 3.42 -5.69 4.75
C ARG A 178 4.17 -6.09 3.48
N SER A 179 3.45 -6.39 2.40
CA SER A 179 4.04 -6.73 1.10
C SER A 179 4.80 -5.55 0.50
N ILE A 180 6.09 -5.75 0.18
CA ILE A 180 6.91 -4.75 -0.51
C ILE A 180 6.42 -4.56 -1.95
N LEU A 181 5.98 -5.65 -2.60
CA LEU A 181 5.50 -5.60 -3.99
C LEU A 181 4.27 -4.72 -4.12
N TYR A 182 3.24 -4.96 -3.31
CA TYR A 182 1.98 -4.22 -3.42
C TYR A 182 2.19 -2.74 -3.10
N ARG A 183 3.00 -2.45 -2.07
CA ARG A 183 3.34 -1.07 -1.72
C ARG A 183 4.12 -0.36 -2.81
N SER A 184 5.01 -1.06 -3.50
CA SER A 184 5.76 -0.49 -4.63
C SER A 184 4.85 -0.16 -5.80
N VAL A 185 3.96 -1.09 -6.17
CA VAL A 185 2.99 -0.88 -7.26
C VAL A 185 2.04 0.28 -6.94
N PHE A 186 1.55 0.34 -5.70
CA PHE A 186 0.70 1.44 -5.25
C PHE A 186 1.43 2.79 -5.27
N SER A 187 2.69 2.83 -4.82
CA SER A 187 3.48 4.08 -4.84
C SER A 187 3.75 4.58 -6.27
N ILE A 188 4.00 3.67 -7.21
CA ILE A 188 4.17 4.02 -8.63
C ILE A 188 2.89 4.63 -9.18
N ARG A 189 1.72 4.06 -8.87
CA ARG A 189 0.42 4.61 -9.26
C ARG A 189 0.25 6.04 -8.76
N THR A 190 0.45 6.27 -7.47
CA THR A 190 0.29 7.61 -6.86
C THR A 190 1.30 8.62 -7.43
N ALA A 191 2.56 8.22 -7.60
CA ALA A 191 3.59 9.09 -8.17
C ALA A 191 3.26 9.53 -9.60
N VAL A 192 2.76 8.59 -10.43
CA VAL A 192 2.35 8.89 -11.81
C VAL A 192 1.14 9.82 -11.83
N MET A 193 0.14 9.61 -10.97
CA MET A 193 -1.03 10.49 -10.88
C MET A 193 -0.63 11.92 -10.52
N VAL A 194 0.13 12.09 -9.44
CA VAL A 194 0.55 13.41 -8.96
C VAL A 194 1.40 14.10 -10.02
N GLY A 195 2.35 13.40 -10.63
CA GLY A 195 3.20 13.93 -11.70
C GLY A 195 2.42 14.32 -12.96
N ALA A 196 1.41 13.55 -13.35
CA ALA A 196 0.58 13.87 -14.51
C ALA A 196 -0.26 15.14 -14.29
N VAL A 197 -0.91 15.27 -13.13
CA VAL A 197 -1.73 16.44 -12.80
C VAL A 197 -0.87 17.70 -12.66
N THR A 198 0.22 17.64 -11.89
CA THR A 198 1.13 18.79 -11.75
C THR A 198 1.80 19.16 -13.07
N GLY A 199 2.19 18.17 -13.88
CA GLY A 199 2.74 18.40 -15.21
C GLY A 199 1.76 19.12 -16.14
N LEU A 200 0.49 18.69 -16.16
CA LEU A 200 -0.55 19.32 -16.98
C LEU A 200 -0.77 20.79 -16.58
N ILE A 201 -0.89 21.05 -15.28
CA ILE A 201 -1.06 22.40 -14.73
C ILE A 201 0.17 23.25 -15.05
N SER A 202 1.37 22.70 -14.86
CA SER A 202 2.64 23.39 -15.15
C SER A 202 2.76 23.78 -16.63
N VAL A 203 2.39 22.89 -17.55
CA VAL A 203 2.38 23.18 -18.99
C VAL A 203 1.33 24.23 -19.34
N MET A 204 0.13 24.17 -18.76
CA MET A 204 -0.90 25.18 -18.99
C MET A 204 -0.45 26.56 -18.52
N LEU A 205 0.02 26.68 -17.28
CA LEU A 205 0.48 27.96 -16.73
C LEU A 205 1.74 28.46 -17.43
N GLY A 206 2.71 27.58 -17.66
CA GLY A 206 3.95 27.91 -18.35
C GLY A 206 3.73 28.34 -19.80
N SER A 207 2.80 27.70 -20.52
CA SER A 207 2.45 28.09 -21.88
C SER A 207 1.73 29.43 -21.95
N VAL A 208 0.82 29.72 -21.01
CA VAL A 208 0.14 31.03 -20.92
C VAL A 208 1.14 32.14 -20.61
N LEU A 209 2.00 31.95 -19.60
CA LEU A 209 3.02 32.94 -19.23
C LEU A 209 4.08 33.11 -20.33
N GLY A 210 4.54 32.02 -20.93
CA GLY A 210 5.52 32.05 -22.03
C GLY A 210 4.96 32.70 -23.29
N MET A 211 3.70 32.41 -23.64
CA MET A 211 3.02 33.07 -24.76
C MET A 211 2.82 34.56 -24.48
N ALA A 212 2.44 34.95 -23.25
CA ALA A 212 2.31 36.36 -22.87
C ALA A 212 3.65 37.10 -22.97
N ALA A 213 4.75 36.52 -22.48
CA ALA A 213 6.08 37.10 -22.60
C ALA A 213 6.50 37.25 -24.07
N GLY A 214 6.29 36.21 -24.89
CA GLY A 214 6.67 36.21 -26.30
C GLY A 214 5.83 37.13 -27.20
N LEU A 215 4.57 37.41 -26.85
CA LEU A 215 3.69 38.28 -27.64
C LEU A 215 3.81 39.76 -27.27
N TYR A 216 3.87 40.09 -25.99
CA TYR A 216 3.86 41.50 -25.55
C TYR A 216 5.26 42.10 -25.47
N GLY A 217 6.30 41.30 -25.23
CA GLY A 217 7.68 41.78 -25.06
C GLY A 217 7.84 42.84 -23.97
N GLY A 218 9.07 43.35 -23.79
CA GLY A 218 9.33 44.47 -22.88
C GLY A 218 9.08 44.14 -21.40
N VAL A 219 8.17 44.87 -20.75
CA VAL A 219 7.94 44.79 -19.30
C VAL A 219 7.39 43.42 -18.87
N VAL A 220 6.52 42.81 -19.67
CA VAL A 220 5.92 41.49 -19.34
C VAL A 220 6.98 40.39 -19.35
N ASP A 221 7.86 40.40 -20.35
CA ASP A 221 8.99 39.48 -20.43
C ASP A 221 9.98 39.67 -19.26
N GLY A 222 10.24 40.93 -18.89
CA GLY A 222 11.05 41.28 -17.73
C GLY A 222 10.49 40.74 -16.41
N ILE A 223 9.17 40.86 -16.19
CA ILE A 223 8.51 40.34 -14.98
C ILE A 223 8.59 38.80 -14.94
N VAL A 224 8.30 38.12 -16.04
CA VAL A 224 8.32 36.65 -16.11
C VAL A 224 9.72 36.10 -15.86
N THR A 225 10.72 36.70 -16.51
CA THR A 225 12.13 36.32 -16.33
C THR A 225 12.60 36.58 -14.90
N TRP A 226 12.25 37.74 -14.32
CA TRP A 226 12.58 38.06 -12.94
C TRP A 226 11.94 37.08 -11.95
N LEU A 227 10.68 36.71 -12.16
CA LEU A 227 9.97 35.74 -11.32
C LEU A 227 10.65 34.36 -11.38
N TYR A 228 10.98 33.88 -12.57
CA TYR A 228 11.70 32.62 -12.77
C TYR A 228 13.07 32.64 -12.08
N SER A 229 13.88 33.69 -12.29
CA SER A 229 15.19 33.81 -11.67
C SER A 229 15.14 33.87 -10.14
N THR A 230 14.12 34.54 -9.58
CA THR A 230 13.90 34.62 -8.14
C THR A 230 13.56 33.24 -7.56
N LEU A 231 12.61 32.52 -8.17
CA LEU A 231 12.26 31.16 -7.72
C LEU A 231 13.42 30.18 -7.88
N ALA A 232 14.15 30.24 -8.99
CA ALA A 232 15.29 29.36 -9.27
C ALA A 232 16.51 29.62 -8.37
N SER A 233 16.60 30.80 -7.75
CA SER A 233 17.66 31.12 -6.79
C SER A 233 17.47 30.46 -5.42
N ILE A 234 16.24 29.99 -5.12
CA ILE A 234 15.93 29.26 -3.90
C ILE A 234 16.32 27.78 -4.10
N PRO A 235 17.09 27.15 -3.20
CA PRO A 235 17.37 25.73 -3.28
C PRO A 235 16.08 24.90 -3.27
N ASN A 236 15.93 23.99 -4.24
CA ASN A 236 14.70 23.19 -4.43
C ASN A 236 14.21 22.50 -3.15
N LEU A 237 15.12 21.97 -2.32
CA LEU A 237 14.75 21.33 -1.05
C LEU A 237 14.14 22.31 -0.03
N VAL A 238 14.68 23.53 0.06
CA VAL A 238 14.17 24.57 0.97
C VAL A 238 12.79 25.01 0.52
N LEU A 239 12.62 25.24 -0.78
CA LEU A 239 11.33 25.59 -1.36
C LEU A 239 10.29 24.49 -1.09
N LEU A 240 10.65 23.22 -1.31
CA LEU A 240 9.76 22.08 -1.08
C LEU A 240 9.29 21.98 0.37
N VAL A 241 10.20 22.13 1.35
CA VAL A 241 9.84 22.08 2.78
C VAL A 241 8.97 23.27 3.18
N LEU A 242 9.26 24.47 2.67
CA LEU A 242 8.44 25.66 2.92
C LEU A 242 7.02 25.49 2.37
N LEU A 243 6.88 24.99 1.14
CA LEU A 243 5.57 24.66 0.60
C LEU A 243 4.89 23.57 1.43
N ALA A 244 5.57 22.47 1.73
CA ALA A 244 4.99 21.38 2.54
C ALA A 244 4.48 21.89 3.89
N HIS A 245 5.19 22.83 4.53
CA HIS A 245 4.77 23.42 5.79
C HIS A 245 3.57 24.37 5.65
N VAL A 246 3.55 25.21 4.60
CA VAL A 246 2.44 26.14 4.35
C VAL A 246 1.16 25.40 3.94
N PHE A 247 1.30 24.33 3.17
CA PHE A 247 0.17 23.57 2.63
C PHE A 247 -0.31 22.45 3.58
N GLY A 248 0.58 21.81 4.33
CA GLY A 248 0.30 20.61 5.15
C GLY A 248 -0.47 20.84 6.46
N GLY A 249 -1.22 21.92 6.57
CA GLY A 249 -2.12 22.19 7.69
C GLY A 249 -3.30 23.09 7.33
N SER A 250 -3.61 23.23 6.04
CA SER A 250 -4.60 24.19 5.54
C SER A 250 -5.83 23.47 4.99
N ALA A 251 -6.97 24.19 4.88
CA ALA A 251 -8.22 23.70 4.28
C ALA A 251 -8.06 23.07 2.88
N ILE A 252 -6.91 23.25 2.23
CA ILE A 252 -6.52 22.58 1.00
C ILE A 252 -6.41 21.07 1.19
N ASP A 253 -6.04 20.55 2.37
CA ASP A 253 -6.02 19.11 2.63
C ASP A 253 -7.43 18.52 2.50
N ASP A 254 -8.47 19.21 2.98
CA ASP A 254 -9.86 18.79 2.81
C ASP A 254 -10.31 18.83 1.34
N TYR A 255 -9.92 19.87 0.59
CA TYR A 255 -10.20 19.96 -0.85
C TYR A 255 -9.41 18.94 -1.67
N LEU A 256 -8.15 18.67 -1.31
CA LEU A 256 -7.32 17.67 -1.96
C LEU A 256 -7.82 16.26 -1.65
N ASN A 257 -8.28 16.00 -0.43
CA ASN A 257 -8.96 14.75 -0.09
C ASN A 257 -10.27 14.62 -0.86
N GLN A 258 -11.06 15.69 -0.99
CA GLN A 258 -12.28 15.66 -1.81
C GLN A 258 -12.00 15.46 -3.32
N VAL A 259 -10.95 16.10 -3.85
CA VAL A 259 -10.53 15.93 -5.25
C VAL A 259 -9.89 14.56 -5.45
N ALA A 260 -9.12 14.08 -4.49
CA ALA A 260 -8.59 12.72 -4.46
C ALA A 260 -9.77 11.74 -4.47
N ASP A 261 -10.73 11.86 -3.58
CA ASP A 261 -11.93 11.02 -3.55
C ASP A 261 -12.72 11.11 -4.86
N ALA A 262 -12.78 12.26 -5.53
CA ALA A 262 -13.43 12.40 -6.84
C ALA A 262 -12.61 11.79 -8.00
N VAL A 263 -11.28 11.82 -7.92
CA VAL A 263 -10.35 11.26 -8.93
C VAL A 263 -10.17 9.75 -8.72
N PHE A 264 -10.21 9.30 -7.48
CA PHE A 264 -10.06 7.91 -7.04
C PHE A 264 -11.42 7.25 -6.75
N ALA A 265 -12.55 7.94 -6.98
CA ALA A 265 -13.90 7.41 -6.81
C ALA A 265 -14.03 6.09 -7.58
N GLU A 266 -13.90 4.99 -6.84
CA GLU A 266 -14.24 3.68 -7.34
C GLU A 266 -15.72 3.70 -7.70
N THR A 267 -16.03 3.35 -8.95
CA THR A 267 -17.39 2.94 -9.32
C THR A 267 -17.85 1.93 -8.27
N PRO A 268 -18.98 2.14 -7.57
CA PRO A 268 -19.41 1.23 -6.53
C PRO A 268 -19.66 -0.13 -7.17
N ALA A 269 -18.74 -1.06 -6.94
CA ALA A 269 -19.01 -2.47 -7.12
C ALA A 269 -20.00 -2.84 -6.03
N VAL A 270 -21.28 -2.95 -6.41
CA VAL A 270 -22.29 -3.85 -5.84
C VAL A 270 -22.14 -4.06 -4.32
N SER A 271 -22.76 -3.15 -3.56
CA SER A 271 -23.17 -3.38 -2.18
C SER A 271 -24.41 -4.30 -2.18
N ASP A 272 -24.22 -5.58 -2.50
CA ASP A 272 -25.14 -6.62 -2.06
C ASP A 272 -24.62 -7.10 -0.69
N ASN A 273 -25.47 -6.98 0.34
CA ASN A 273 -25.35 -7.50 1.73
C ASN A 273 -25.40 -6.47 2.87
N ALA A 274 -25.71 -5.20 2.62
CA ALA A 274 -25.92 -4.20 3.68
C ALA A 274 -27.39 -4.00 4.10
N ALA A 275 -28.32 -4.88 3.70
CA ALA A 275 -29.75 -4.74 4.00
C ALA A 275 -30.34 -5.80 4.97
N ASP A 276 -29.61 -6.85 5.36
CA ASP A 276 -30.18 -7.97 6.13
C ASP A 276 -29.82 -8.01 7.62
N ASN A 277 -29.02 -7.07 8.14
CA ASN A 277 -28.59 -7.08 9.55
C ASN A 277 -29.01 -5.86 10.38
N ALA A 278 -29.95 -5.05 9.87
CA ALA A 278 -30.44 -3.84 10.55
C ALA A 278 -31.71 -4.06 11.40
N THR A 279 -32.21 -5.29 11.55
CA THR A 279 -33.46 -5.55 12.27
C THR A 279 -33.35 -6.23 13.64
N ASP A 280 -32.18 -6.71 14.09
CA ASP A 280 -32.14 -7.60 15.26
C ASP A 280 -31.37 -7.10 16.51
N ASN A 281 -30.96 -5.83 16.58
CA ASN A 281 -30.25 -5.33 17.78
C ASN A 281 -30.77 -4.00 18.34
N ALA A 282 -32.10 -3.84 18.32
CA ALA A 282 -32.81 -2.77 19.01
C ALA A 282 -33.53 -3.29 20.25
N THR A 283 -32.83 -3.92 21.20
CA THR A 283 -33.26 -3.97 22.61
C THR A 283 -32.05 -4.28 23.50
N ASP A 284 -31.95 -3.56 24.62
CA ASP A 284 -31.05 -3.78 25.76
C ASP A 284 -29.55 -3.45 25.58
N ASN A 285 -29.17 -2.22 25.92
CA ASN A 285 -28.80 -1.90 27.30
C ASN A 285 -28.19 -0.49 27.38
N GLN A 286 -28.87 0.34 28.15
CA GLN A 286 -28.49 1.72 28.42
C GLN A 286 -27.72 1.74 29.73
N THR A 287 -26.40 1.91 29.67
CA THR A 287 -25.61 2.47 30.78
C THR A 287 -24.28 3.00 30.25
N ALA A 288 -24.19 4.32 30.13
CA ALA A 288 -22.93 5.05 30.01
C ALA A 288 -22.26 5.11 31.40
N PRO A 289 -20.94 5.38 31.50
CA PRO A 289 -20.45 6.72 31.21
C PRO A 289 -19.26 6.79 30.24
N ALA A 290 -19.34 7.79 29.38
CA ALA A 290 -18.28 8.47 28.63
C ALA A 290 -16.83 7.96 28.76
N GLU A 291 -16.30 7.39 27.67
CA GLU A 291 -14.86 7.40 27.39
C GLU A 291 -14.60 7.54 25.88
N ALA A 292 -13.88 8.62 25.55
CA ALA A 292 -13.07 8.93 24.38
C ALA A 292 -13.48 8.39 22.98
N GLN A 293 -13.94 9.32 22.14
CA GLN A 293 -13.78 9.27 20.68
C GLN A 293 -12.30 8.99 20.34
N PRO A 294 -11.97 8.06 19.42
CA PRO A 294 -10.59 7.90 18.99
C PRO A 294 -10.17 9.14 18.20
N ALA A 295 -9.32 9.94 18.83
CA ALA A 295 -8.56 10.99 18.19
C ALA A 295 -7.78 10.42 16.99
N ASN A 296 -8.12 10.90 15.80
CA ASN A 296 -7.23 11.10 14.66
C ASN A 296 -5.74 10.84 14.95
N THR A 297 -5.28 9.66 14.52
CA THR A 297 -3.95 9.05 14.75
C THR A 297 -2.77 9.81 14.12
N PHE A 298 -2.99 11.00 13.56
CA PHE A 298 -1.96 11.83 12.93
C PHE A 298 -1.37 12.88 13.88
N THR A 299 -2.13 13.33 14.89
CA THR A 299 -1.68 14.35 15.85
C THR A 299 -0.81 13.79 16.97
N SER A 300 -0.95 12.49 17.31
CA SER A 300 -0.10 11.83 18.33
C SER A 300 1.33 11.55 17.84
N TRP A 301 1.58 11.56 16.53
CA TRP A 301 2.90 11.35 15.95
C TRP A 301 3.80 12.62 15.96
N LEU A 302 3.20 13.82 16.03
CA LEU A 302 3.93 15.10 15.93
C LEU A 302 4.21 15.82 17.25
N GLY A 303 3.81 15.29 18.40
CA GLY A 303 3.93 16.01 19.68
C GLY A 303 4.47 15.16 20.82
N GLY A 304 5.79 15.10 21.00
CA GLY A 304 6.34 14.34 22.13
C GLY A 304 7.84 14.35 22.35
N LYS A 305 8.55 15.46 22.11
CA LYS A 305 9.91 15.64 22.66
C LYS A 305 10.16 17.10 23.02
N ARG A 306 9.72 17.51 24.21
CA ARG A 306 10.26 18.70 24.87
C ARG A 306 11.39 18.25 25.78
N ILE A 307 12.56 18.75 25.44
CA ILE A 307 13.80 18.69 26.19
C ILE A 307 13.67 19.75 27.28
N GLY A 308 13.92 19.37 28.53
CA GLY A 308 13.85 20.23 29.71
C GLY A 308 13.94 19.39 30.97
#